data_AF-A0A519M591-F1
#
_entry.id   AF-A0A519M591-F1
#
_cell.length_a   1.000
_cell.length_b   1.000
_cell.length_c   1.000
_cell.angle_alpha   90.00
_cell.angle_beta   90.00
_cell.angle_gamma   90.00
#
_symmetry.space_group_name_H-M   'P 1'
#
loop_
_entity.id
_entity.type
_entity.pdbx_description
1 polymer ?
#
loop_
_entity_poly.entity_id
_entity_poly.type
_entity_poly.pdbx_seq_one_letter_code
_entity_poly.pdbx_strand_id
1 'polypeptide(L)'
;MQNKGLIKFFAIIFAVVSIYQLSFTFVSGNIEDDAKAFAGGDSKKELAYLDSIGKEKVFIGYTYNEVRDKQINKGLDLEGGINVILEISVKDIVKGLANNSKNPILNRALDQATKDRKGNQDYLDAFFIAFDNESKGA
;
A
#
# COMPACT_ATOMS: atom_id res chain seq x y z
N MET A 1 -22.83 32.79 -36.96
CA MET A 1 -22.30 33.36 -35.68
C MET A 1 -23.25 33.21 -34.48
N GLN A 2 -24.46 32.63 -34.63
CA GLN A 2 -25.52 32.63 -33.61
C GLN A 2 -25.36 31.65 -32.43
N ASN A 3 -24.50 30.63 -32.51
CA ASN A 3 -24.29 29.69 -31.39
C ASN A 3 -23.15 30.10 -30.43
N LYS A 4 -22.47 31.24 -30.67
CA LYS A 4 -21.33 31.67 -29.85
C LYS A 4 -21.72 31.95 -28.39
N GLY A 5 -22.94 32.43 -28.13
CA GLY A 5 -23.43 32.67 -26.77
C GLY A 5 -23.66 31.38 -25.98
N LEU A 6 -24.31 30.40 -26.61
CA LEU A 6 -24.56 29.08 -26.01
C LEU A 6 -23.24 28.34 -25.70
N ILE A 7 -22.29 28.38 -26.63
CA ILE A 7 -20.97 27.75 -26.45
C ILE A 7 -20.20 28.38 -25.29
N LYS A 8 -20.24 29.71 -25.14
CA LYS A 8 -19.60 30.41 -24.00
C LYS A 8 -20.24 30.04 -22.66
N PHE A 9 -21.56 29.88 -22.61
CA PHE A 9 -22.26 29.46 -21.42
C PHE A 9 -21.85 28.05 -20.96
N PHE A 10 -21.84 27.08 -21.88
CA PHE A 10 -21.36 25.72 -21.58
C PHE A 10 -19.88 25.70 -21.21
N ALA A 11 -19.04 26.50 -21.85
CA ALA A 11 -17.62 26.60 -21.51
C ALA A 11 -17.39 27.13 -20.09
N ILE A 12 -18.18 28.10 -19.62
CA ILE A 12 -18.09 28.62 -18.25
C ILE A 12 -18.50 27.55 -17.25
N ILE A 13 -19.62 26.86 -17.47
CA ILE A 13 -20.06 25.76 -16.59
C ILE A 13 -18.99 24.67 -16.56
N PHE A 14 -18.47 24.27 -17.72
CA PHE A 14 -17.43 23.26 -17.82
C PHE A 14 -16.18 23.68 -17.03
N ALA A 15 -15.72 24.93 -17.16
CA ALA A 15 -14.59 25.45 -16.40
C ALA A 15 -14.82 25.39 -14.89
N VAL A 16 -16.02 25.75 -14.41
CA VAL A 16 -16.38 25.66 -12.99
C VAL A 16 -16.37 24.21 -12.51
N VAL A 17 -16.93 23.28 -13.29
CA VAL A 17 -16.92 21.85 -12.97
C VAL A 17 -15.49 21.30 -12.94
N SER A 18 -14.63 21.71 -13.88
CA SER A 18 -13.22 21.32 -13.89
C SER A 18 -12.47 21.83 -12.66
N ILE A 19 -12.69 23.08 -12.23
CA ILE A 19 -12.11 23.62 -11.00
C ILE A 19 -12.58 22.81 -9.78
N TYR A 20 -13.86 22.47 -9.73
CA TYR A 20 -14.40 21.63 -8.64
C TYR A 20 -13.74 20.25 -8.61
N GLN A 21 -13.59 19.57 -9.75
CA GLN A 21 -12.90 18.26 -9.78
C GLN A 21 -11.41 18.37 -9.41
N LEU A 22 -10.72 19.40 -9.90
CA LEU A 22 -9.31 19.63 -9.57
C LEU A 22 -9.09 19.92 -8.09
N SER A 23 -10.07 20.56 -7.42
CA SER A 23 -9.95 20.88 -6.00
C SER A 23 -9.81 19.63 -5.12
N PHE A 24 -10.52 18.54 -5.42
CA PHE A 24 -10.35 17.26 -4.71
C PHE A 24 -8.94 16.70 -4.88
N THR A 25 -8.41 16.74 -6.11
CA THR A 25 -7.07 16.25 -6.42
C THR A 25 -5.99 17.07 -5.70
N PHE A 26 -6.20 18.39 -5.60
CA PHE A 26 -5.29 19.28 -4.88
C PHE A 26 -5.30 19.02 -3.37
N VAL A 27 -6.48 18.84 -2.76
CA VAL A 27 -6.58 18.56 -1.33
C VAL A 27 -6.03 17.18 -0.98
N SER A 28 -6.33 16.16 -1.79
CA SER A 28 -5.75 14.82 -1.61
C SER A 28 -4.23 14.86 -1.66
N GLY A 29 -3.66 15.53 -2.67
CA GLY A 29 -2.21 15.65 -2.84
C GLY A 29 -1.53 16.41 -1.71
N ASN A 30 -2.15 17.45 -1.15
CA ASN A 30 -1.59 18.20 -0.02
C ASN A 30 -1.45 17.31 1.24
N ILE A 31 -2.46 16.48 1.51
CA ILE A 31 -2.44 15.54 2.64
C ILE A 31 -1.43 14.40 2.41
N GLU A 32 -1.29 13.93 1.17
CA GLU A 32 -0.25 12.97 0.78
C GLU A 32 1.16 13.55 0.97
N ASP A 33 1.38 14.80 0.58
CA ASP A 33 2.65 15.51 0.77
C ASP A 33 2.97 15.69 2.26
N ASP A 34 1.98 16.04 3.08
CA ASP A 34 2.12 16.13 4.54
C ASP A 34 2.44 14.76 5.16
N ALA A 35 1.78 13.69 4.72
CA ALA A 35 2.06 12.32 5.16
C ALA A 35 3.49 11.91 4.82
N LYS A 36 3.96 12.25 3.61
CA LYS A 36 5.32 11.97 3.14
C LYS A 36 6.36 12.78 3.92
N ALA A 37 6.08 14.04 4.21
CA ALA A 37 6.91 14.89 5.05
C ALA A 37 7.01 14.35 6.50
N PHE A 38 5.89 13.87 7.04
CA PHE A 38 5.83 13.23 8.36
C PHE A 38 6.59 11.90 8.41
N ALA A 39 6.48 11.09 7.36
CA ALA A 39 7.10 9.78 7.27
C ALA A 39 8.63 9.83 7.06
N GLY A 40 9.14 10.89 6.42
CA GLY A 40 10.58 11.05 6.16
C GLY A 40 11.20 9.91 5.34
N GLY A 41 10.39 9.21 4.53
CA GLY A 41 10.80 8.04 3.73
C GLY A 41 10.47 6.68 4.35
N ASP A 42 9.85 6.62 5.54
CA ASP A 42 9.38 5.37 6.15
C ASP A 42 7.93 5.06 5.71
N SER A 43 7.78 4.14 4.76
CA SER A 43 6.47 3.76 4.20
C SER A 43 5.48 3.22 5.25
N LYS A 44 5.95 2.67 6.38
CA LYS A 44 5.04 2.21 7.44
C LYS A 44 4.43 3.36 8.22
N LYS A 45 5.20 4.44 8.44
CA LYS A 45 4.71 5.65 9.12
C LYS A 45 3.77 6.43 8.21
N GLU A 46 4.08 6.49 6.92
CA GLU A 46 3.22 7.10 5.91
C GLU A 46 1.83 6.43 5.90
N LEU A 47 1.81 5.09 5.83
CA LEU A 47 0.56 4.33 5.81
C LEU A 47 -0.24 4.50 7.11
N ALA A 48 0.43 4.52 8.26
CA ALA A 48 -0.22 4.74 9.54
C ALA A 48 -0.81 6.16 9.66
N TYR A 49 -0.11 7.17 9.13
CA TYR A 49 -0.59 8.54 9.10
C TYR A 49 -1.82 8.68 8.19
N LEU A 50 -1.75 8.15 6.97
CA LEU A 50 -2.86 8.16 6.01
C LEU A 50 -4.09 7.39 6.53
N ASP A 51 -3.89 6.25 7.20
CA ASP A 51 -4.98 5.49 7.81
C ASP A 51 -5.65 6.27 8.95
N SER A 52 -4.87 7.04 9.73
CA SER A 52 -5.39 7.87 10.82
C SER A 52 -6.25 9.04 10.31
N ILE A 53 -5.83 9.72 9.24
CA ILE A 53 -6.56 10.84 8.63
C ILE A 53 -7.66 10.37 7.67
N GLY A 54 -7.61 9.13 7.20
CA GLY A 54 -8.58 8.51 6.28
C GLY A 54 -10.05 8.79 6.57
N LYS A 55 -10.43 8.76 7.85
CA LYS A 55 -11.82 8.95 8.30
C LYS A 55 -12.15 10.38 8.73
N GLU A 56 -11.17 11.27 8.74
CA GLU A 56 -11.36 12.67 9.11
C GLU A 56 -11.93 13.46 7.94
N LYS A 57 -12.80 14.43 8.23
CA LYS A 57 -13.40 15.32 7.22
C LYS A 57 -12.41 16.41 6.85
N VAL A 58 -11.86 16.31 5.65
CA VAL A 58 -10.80 17.22 5.17
C VAL A 58 -11.28 18.17 4.09
N PHE A 59 -12.44 17.92 3.46
CA PHE A 59 -12.95 18.77 2.38
C PHE A 59 -14.47 18.77 2.26
N ILE A 60 -15.12 19.92 2.48
CA ILE A 60 -16.57 20.17 2.23
C ILE A 60 -17.46 18.99 2.67
N GLY A 61 -17.25 18.49 3.89
CA GLY A 61 -18.04 17.40 4.47
C GLY A 61 -17.65 15.98 4.04
N TYR A 62 -16.73 15.84 3.08
CA TYR A 62 -16.12 14.58 2.67
C TYR A 62 -14.92 14.23 3.55
N THR A 63 -14.78 12.93 3.83
CA THR A 63 -13.61 12.35 4.48
C THR A 63 -12.42 12.29 3.55
N TYR A 64 -11.20 12.18 4.09
CA TYR A 64 -10.00 12.03 3.26
C TYR A 64 -10.11 10.84 2.30
N ASN A 65 -10.63 9.70 2.75
CA ASN A 65 -10.86 8.55 1.87
C ASN A 65 -11.82 8.89 0.72
N GLU A 66 -12.93 9.59 1.00
CA GLU A 66 -13.87 9.99 -0.05
C GLU A 66 -13.28 11.04 -1.01
N VAL A 67 -12.42 11.94 -0.51
CA VAL A 67 -11.70 12.93 -1.32
C VAL A 67 -10.68 12.24 -2.22
N ARG A 68 -9.95 11.26 -1.67
CA ARG A 68 -9.00 10.42 -2.38
C ARG A 68 -9.69 9.59 -3.46
N ASP A 69 -10.86 9.02 -3.18
CA ASP A 69 -11.63 8.26 -4.18
C ASP A 69 -12.21 9.15 -5.30
N LYS A 70 -12.44 10.44 -5.00
CA LYS A 70 -12.91 11.45 -5.97
C LYS A 70 -11.78 12.15 -6.70
N GLN A 71 -10.53 11.91 -6.32
CA GLN A 71 -9.40 12.49 -7.01
C GLN A 71 -9.32 11.95 -8.44
N ILE A 72 -8.68 12.70 -9.32
CA ILE A 72 -8.41 12.20 -10.67
C ILE A 72 -7.47 10.99 -10.53
N ASN A 73 -7.87 9.83 -11.06
CA ASN A 73 -7.03 8.64 -11.11
C ASN A 73 -5.68 8.99 -11.74
N LYS A 74 -4.63 9.08 -10.94
CA LYS A 74 -3.29 9.31 -11.44
C LYS A 74 -2.78 7.94 -11.91
N GLY A 75 -2.11 7.89 -13.06
CA GLY A 75 -1.45 6.63 -13.45
C GLY A 75 -0.42 6.22 -12.39
N LEU A 76 -0.02 4.95 -12.33
CA LEU A 76 0.93 4.43 -11.33
C LEU A 76 2.23 5.26 -11.21
N ASP A 77 2.66 5.87 -12.32
CA ASP A 77 3.82 6.78 -12.41
C ASP A 77 3.63 8.10 -11.62
N LEU A 78 2.39 8.59 -11.54
CA LEU A 78 2.02 9.86 -10.91
C LEU A 78 1.33 9.70 -9.55
N GLU A 79 0.72 8.55 -9.31
CA GLU A 79 0.08 8.20 -8.03
C GLU A 79 1.11 7.71 -7.00
N GLY A 80 2.36 7.53 -7.42
CA GLY A 80 3.45 7.19 -6.51
C GLY A 80 3.11 5.97 -5.67
N GLY A 81 2.48 4.96 -6.29
CA GLY A 81 2.18 3.72 -5.61
C GLY A 81 3.48 3.18 -5.02
N ILE A 82 3.46 2.80 -3.74
CA ILE A 82 4.57 2.05 -3.17
C ILE A 82 4.77 0.87 -4.11
N ASN A 83 5.91 0.82 -4.82
CA ASN A 83 6.29 -0.33 -5.62
C ASN A 83 6.63 -1.47 -4.65
N VAL A 84 5.61 -1.99 -3.98
CA VAL A 84 5.70 -3.16 -3.16
C VAL A 84 5.56 -4.31 -4.13
N ILE A 85 6.69 -4.78 -4.66
CA ILE A 85 6.77 -6.19 -4.98
C ILE A 85 6.63 -6.87 -3.61
N LEU A 86 5.41 -7.28 -3.27
CA LEU A 86 5.15 -8.09 -2.08
C LEU A 86 5.85 -9.42 -2.32
N GLU A 87 7.13 -9.50 -1.95
CA GLU A 87 7.83 -10.77 -1.87
C GLU A 87 7.19 -11.54 -0.72
N ILE A 88 6.22 -12.37 -1.06
CA ILE A 88 5.52 -13.22 -0.09
C ILE A 88 6.55 -14.22 0.46
N SER A 89 7.05 -13.93 1.65
CA SER A 89 7.93 -14.81 2.39
C SER A 89 7.14 -16.04 2.84
N VAL A 90 7.40 -17.19 2.21
CA VAL A 90 6.80 -18.49 2.58
C VAL A 90 7.10 -18.82 4.05
N LYS A 91 8.25 -18.36 4.58
CA LYS A 91 8.60 -18.45 6.01
C LYS A 91 7.54 -17.82 6.91
N ASP A 92 7.09 -16.63 6.58
CA ASP A 92 6.14 -15.87 7.40
C ASP A 92 4.74 -16.46 7.32
N ILE A 93 4.38 -17.06 6.18
CA ILE A 93 3.15 -17.87 6.08
C ILE A 93 3.23 -19.08 7.01
N VAL A 94 4.31 -19.88 6.96
CA VAL A 94 4.46 -21.07 7.80
C VAL A 94 4.47 -20.69 9.29
N LYS A 95 5.16 -19.61 9.66
CA LYS A 95 5.17 -19.09 11.02
C LYS A 95 3.80 -18.57 11.49
N GLY A 96 3.07 -17.90 10.59
CA GLY A 96 1.70 -17.43 10.82
C GLY A 96 0.71 -18.58 11.01
N LEU A 97 0.77 -19.60 10.15
CA LEU A 97 -0.05 -20.82 10.26
C LEU A 97 0.26 -21.61 11.55
N ALA A 98 1.51 -21.57 12.01
CA ALA A 98 1.91 -22.15 13.29
C ALA A 98 1.55 -21.26 14.50
N ASN A 99 0.72 -20.23 14.33
CA ASN A 99 0.30 -19.29 15.37
C ASN A 99 1.47 -18.65 16.12
N ASN A 100 2.54 -18.27 15.40
CA ASN A 100 3.78 -17.74 15.99
C ASN A 100 4.35 -18.64 17.11
N SER A 101 4.29 -19.97 16.92
CA SER A 101 4.76 -20.95 17.90
C SER A 101 6.19 -20.66 18.38
N LYS A 102 6.38 -20.72 19.70
CA LYS A 102 7.68 -20.55 20.35
C LYS A 102 8.53 -21.82 20.33
N ASN A 103 8.09 -22.86 19.61
CA ASN A 103 8.84 -24.11 19.54
C ASN A 103 10.24 -23.85 18.97
N PRO A 104 11.32 -24.19 19.71
CA PRO A 104 12.68 -23.93 19.29
C PRO A 104 13.06 -24.72 18.02
N ILE A 105 12.53 -25.94 17.84
CA ILE A 105 12.77 -26.78 16.66
C ILE A 105 12.18 -26.13 15.41
N LEU A 106 10.93 -25.68 15.48
CA LEU A 106 10.25 -25.02 14.36
C LEU A 106 10.97 -23.74 13.94
N ASN A 107 11.32 -22.88 14.90
CA ASN A 107 11.98 -21.61 14.60
C ASN A 107 13.40 -21.82 14.03
N ARG A 108 14.16 -22.80 14.56
CA ARG A 108 15.46 -23.19 13.99
C ARG A 108 15.32 -23.75 12.58
N ALA A 109 14.34 -24.61 12.34
CA ALA A 109 14.07 -25.15 11.01
C ALA A 109 13.72 -24.04 10.00
N LEU A 110 12.90 -23.06 10.38
CA LEU A 110 12.58 -21.90 9.54
C LEU A 110 13.82 -21.04 9.24
N ASP A 111 14.71 -20.86 10.22
CA ASP A 111 15.96 -20.12 10.03
C ASP A 111 16.97 -20.88 9.16
N GLN A 112 17.10 -22.19 9.35
CA GLN A 112 17.98 -23.02 8.54
C GLN A 112 17.49 -23.18 7.12
N ALA A 113 16.19 -23.36 6.91
CA ALA A 113 15.58 -23.38 5.59
C ALA A 113 15.88 -22.11 4.79
N THR A 114 15.95 -20.96 5.47
CA THR A 114 16.30 -19.68 4.83
C THR A 114 17.78 -19.62 4.44
N LYS A 115 18.68 -20.17 5.27
CA LYS A 115 20.14 -20.15 5.05
C LYS A 115 20.61 -21.18 4.03
N ASP A 116 20.05 -22.39 4.12
CA ASP A 116 20.47 -23.55 3.34
C ASP A 116 19.74 -23.66 2.00
N ARG A 117 18.84 -22.72 1.70
CA ARG A 117 18.13 -22.67 0.41
C ARG A 117 19.14 -22.51 -0.72
N LYS A 118 19.29 -23.55 -1.55
CA LYS A 118 20.22 -23.52 -2.69
C LYS A 118 19.52 -23.05 -3.95
N GLY A 119 19.89 -21.85 -4.42
CA GLY A 119 19.44 -21.31 -5.70
C GLY A 119 17.92 -21.27 -5.81
N ASN A 120 17.36 -22.00 -6.79
CA ASN A 120 15.93 -22.03 -7.10
C ASN A 120 15.14 -23.12 -6.34
N GLN A 121 15.71 -23.73 -5.29
CA GLN A 121 15.01 -24.73 -4.47
C GLN A 121 13.73 -24.14 -3.86
N ASP A 122 12.66 -24.94 -3.85
CA ASP A 122 11.42 -24.55 -3.19
C ASP A 122 11.63 -24.38 -1.68
N TYR A 123 11.00 -23.35 -1.11
CA TYR A 123 11.20 -23.02 0.29
C TYR A 123 10.61 -24.10 1.22
N LEU A 124 9.47 -24.72 0.86
CA LEU A 124 8.86 -25.76 1.70
C LEU A 124 9.73 -27.02 1.71
N ASP A 125 10.32 -27.40 0.59
CA ASP A 125 11.26 -28.52 0.53
C ASP A 125 12.49 -28.28 1.42
N ALA A 126 13.09 -27.08 1.33
CA ALA A 126 14.20 -26.70 2.20
C ALA A 126 13.79 -26.71 3.69
N PHE A 127 12.56 -26.28 3.99
CA PHE A 127 11.99 -26.32 5.34
C PHE A 127 11.77 -27.74 5.84
N PHE A 128 11.20 -28.65 5.06
CA PHE A 128 11.00 -30.03 5.50
C PHE A 128 12.32 -30.74 5.78
N ILE A 129 13.35 -30.50 4.96
CA ILE A 129 14.70 -31.06 5.18
C ILE A 129 15.30 -30.49 6.48
N ALA A 130 15.23 -29.17 6.68
CA ALA A 130 15.74 -28.52 7.89
C ALA A 130 14.97 -28.98 9.14
N PHE A 131 13.65 -29.13 9.03
CA PHE A 131 12.78 -29.58 10.11
C PHE A 131 13.08 -31.02 10.50
N ASP A 132 13.21 -31.93 9.53
CA ASP A 132 13.58 -33.33 9.77
C ASP A 132 14.95 -33.45 10.45
N ASN A 133 15.93 -32.63 10.04
CA ASN A 133 17.25 -32.60 10.66
C ASN A 133 17.23 -32.06 12.10
N GLU A 134 16.44 -31.02 12.39
CA GLU A 134 16.31 -30.45 13.74
C GLU A 134 15.40 -31.31 14.64
N SER A 135 14.45 -32.07 14.08
CA SER A 135 13.54 -32.93 14.84
C SER A 135 14.13 -34.30 15.20
N LYS A 136 15.17 -34.76 14.50
CA LYS A 136 15.86 -36.05 14.75
C LYS A 136 16.57 -36.14 16.11
N GLY A 137 16.52 -35.09 16.93
CA GLY A 137 17.05 -35.07 18.30
C GLY A 137 16.00 -34.85 19.39
N ALA A 138 14.71 -35.01 19.08
CA ALA A 138 13.59 -34.88 20.02
C ALA A 138 12.90 -36.21 20.33
#